data_AF-A0AAT9SPA1-F1
#
_entry.id   AF-A0AAT9SPA1-F1
#
_cell.length_a   1.000
_cell.length_b   1.000
_cell.length_c   1.000
_cell.angle_alpha   90.00
_cell.angle_beta   90.00
_cell.angle_gamma   90.00
#
_symmetry.space_group_name_H-M   'P 1'
#
loop_
_entity.id
_entity.type
_entity.pdbx_description
1 polymer ?
#
loop_
_entity_poly.entity_id
_entity_poly.type
_entity_poly.pdbx_seq_one_letter_code
_entity_poly.pdbx_strand_id
1 'polypeptide(L)'
;MGLCISKNSGSSYSYNDTDRWEVPACPPNARSVSSHQTASASDIASDEVDERPATFSHFQLARCGGEYTLSMVSSAAYQAERRHRGGLIKDRSQSILPWVQVYHSKKGLDYSFQIDRTTTVKVAGFNCSVPNDGGTRHLYSAGTSQVNMPVIADNMSACIAVACAAENVDADTGERIPGAKVRVFHLLPFRREDLVPEEVLASVRDYLRTTKEQGLTMRVALHGGNTEGDFSVSTAQALKGLFADEGIPLEFDETCANRTSETLLGAVILDDNSTHFIKHLVAQ
;
A
#
# COMPACT_ATOMS: atom_id res chain seq x y z
N MET A 1 51.34 -24.24 11.70
CA MET A 1 51.02 -25.54 11.08
C MET A 1 49.96 -26.24 11.92
N GLY A 2 48.91 -26.78 11.30
CA GLY A 2 48.11 -27.88 11.84
C GLY A 2 46.76 -27.53 12.49
N LEU A 3 45.70 -27.57 11.69
CA LEU A 3 44.28 -27.67 12.07
C LEU A 3 43.97 -29.01 12.79
N CYS A 4 42.89 -29.06 13.58
CA CYS A 4 41.72 -29.95 13.36
C CYS A 4 40.61 -29.79 14.43
N ILE A 5 39.37 -29.91 13.95
CA ILE A 5 38.03 -29.68 14.54
C ILE A 5 37.53 -30.98 15.23
N SER A 6 36.74 -31.02 16.32
CA SER A 6 35.25 -31.14 16.28
C SER A 6 34.58 -31.37 17.66
N LYS A 7 33.50 -30.60 17.89
CA LYS A 7 32.13 -30.92 18.39
C LYS A 7 31.79 -31.45 19.82
N ASN A 8 30.98 -30.60 20.47
CA ASN A 8 29.70 -30.78 21.21
C ASN A 8 29.56 -31.59 22.50
N SER A 9 29.11 -30.87 23.54
CA SER A 9 28.03 -31.19 24.52
C SER A 9 27.78 -29.87 25.27
N GLY A 10 26.60 -29.28 25.45
CA GLY A 10 25.21 -29.70 25.42
C GLY A 10 24.53 -28.90 26.54
N SER A 11 23.61 -27.98 26.23
CA SER A 11 22.67 -27.45 27.22
C SER A 11 21.36 -27.14 26.52
N SER A 12 20.37 -27.96 26.87
CA SER A 12 19.00 -27.98 26.41
C SER A 12 18.22 -26.81 27.00
N TYR A 13 17.73 -25.92 26.15
CA TYR A 13 16.54 -25.13 26.46
C TYR A 13 15.38 -25.66 25.62
N SER A 14 14.37 -26.11 26.34
CA SER A 14 13.10 -26.63 25.85
C SER A 14 12.39 -25.60 24.98
N TYR A 15 12.03 -26.02 23.77
CA TYR A 15 11.11 -25.31 22.90
C TYR A 15 9.72 -25.39 23.53
N ASN A 16 9.21 -24.28 24.06
CA ASN A 16 7.81 -24.18 24.49
C ASN A 16 6.95 -23.85 23.28
N ASP A 17 6.15 -24.83 22.89
CA ASP A 17 5.17 -24.81 21.81
C ASP A 17 3.89 -24.05 22.26
N THR A 18 4.04 -22.74 22.51
CA THR A 18 2.93 -21.87 22.96
C THR A 18 2.78 -20.55 22.21
N ASP A 19 3.45 -20.34 21.07
CA ASP A 19 3.20 -19.17 20.20
C ASP A 19 1.96 -19.38 19.29
N ARG A 20 0.85 -19.78 19.91
CA ARG A 20 -0.48 -19.71 19.29
C ARG A 20 -0.99 -18.29 19.50
N TRP A 21 -0.63 -17.38 18.59
CA TRP A 21 -1.13 -16.01 18.65
C TRP A 21 -2.53 -15.90 18.04
N GLU A 22 -3.42 -15.41 18.89
CA GLU A 22 -4.80 -15.05 18.62
C GLU A 22 -4.88 -13.89 17.63
N VAL A 23 -5.89 -13.98 16.77
CA VAL A 23 -6.34 -12.92 15.86
C VAL A 23 -6.58 -11.63 16.66
N PRO A 24 -6.09 -10.45 16.25
CA PRO A 24 -6.52 -9.19 16.85
C PRO A 24 -8.04 -9.08 16.71
N ALA A 25 -8.75 -9.05 17.84
CA ALA A 25 -10.20 -8.95 17.85
C ALA A 25 -10.66 -7.76 17.01
N CYS A 26 -11.46 -8.03 15.97
CA CYS A 26 -12.22 -7.01 15.28
C CYS A 26 -13.03 -6.20 16.31
N PRO A 27 -13.08 -4.85 16.21
CA PRO A 27 -13.99 -4.09 17.05
C PRO A 27 -15.44 -4.54 16.77
N PRO A 28 -16.27 -4.72 17.81
CA PRO A 28 -17.60 -5.28 17.64
C PRO A 28 -18.51 -4.22 17.03
N ASN A 29 -18.87 -4.40 15.77
CA ASN A 29 -20.04 -3.74 15.20
C ASN A 29 -20.82 -4.76 14.38
N ALA A 30 -21.69 -5.49 15.06
CA ALA A 30 -23.06 -5.82 14.64
C ALA A 30 -23.61 -6.89 15.58
N ARG A 31 -24.74 -6.60 16.22
CA ARG A 31 -25.51 -7.57 17.01
C ARG A 31 -25.92 -8.73 16.11
N SER A 32 -25.56 -9.95 16.50
CA SER A 32 -26.14 -11.17 15.95
C SER A 32 -27.59 -11.28 16.42
N VAL A 33 -28.51 -11.38 15.48
CA VAL A 33 -29.86 -11.91 15.73
C VAL A 33 -29.97 -13.20 14.93
N SER A 34 -30.20 -14.28 15.68
CA SER A 34 -30.45 -15.63 15.16
C SER A 34 -31.93 -15.81 14.87
N SER A 35 -32.27 -16.40 13.73
CA SER A 35 -33.47 -17.23 13.59
C SER A 35 -33.32 -18.24 12.45
N HIS A 36 -33.55 -19.51 12.79
CA HIS A 36 -33.52 -20.69 11.91
C HIS A 36 -34.79 -20.84 11.04
N GLN A 37 -34.59 -21.43 9.85
CA GLN A 37 -35.51 -22.28 9.02
C GLN A 37 -36.85 -21.66 8.55
N THR A 38 -37.43 -21.94 7.36
CA THR A 38 -37.50 -23.15 6.51
C THR A 38 -37.99 -22.76 5.09
N ALA A 39 -37.76 -23.61 4.09
CA ALA A 39 -38.08 -23.41 2.67
C ALA A 39 -39.57 -23.43 2.30
N SER A 40 -39.98 -22.64 1.29
CA SER A 40 -40.75 -23.05 0.09
C SER A 40 -41.21 -21.85 -0.75
N ALA A 41 -41.33 -22.07 -2.07
CA ALA A 41 -41.47 -21.09 -3.14
C ALA A 41 -42.82 -20.34 -3.21
N SER A 42 -42.80 -19.02 -3.46
CA SER A 42 -43.32 -18.32 -4.66
C SER A 42 -43.55 -16.82 -4.42
N ASP A 43 -43.08 -16.04 -5.39
CA ASP A 43 -43.52 -14.71 -5.85
C ASP A 43 -43.47 -13.43 -4.96
N ILE A 44 -42.62 -12.52 -5.47
CA ILE A 44 -42.69 -11.05 -5.51
C ILE A 44 -42.14 -10.24 -4.31
N ALA A 45 -40.95 -9.67 -4.59
CA ALA A 45 -40.39 -8.38 -4.16
C ALA A 45 -40.05 -8.16 -2.67
N SER A 46 -38.76 -8.26 -2.37
CA SER A 46 -38.05 -7.24 -1.58
C SER A 46 -36.54 -7.39 -1.79
N ASP A 47 -35.93 -6.32 -2.30
CA ASP A 47 -34.48 -6.10 -2.34
C ASP A 47 -33.86 -6.31 -0.95
N GLU A 48 -33.12 -7.39 -0.76
CA GLU A 48 -32.01 -7.40 0.19
C GLU A 48 -30.72 -7.46 -0.61
N VAL A 49 -30.44 -6.33 -1.26
CA VAL A 49 -29.06 -6.01 -1.62
C VAL A 49 -28.39 -5.67 -0.30
N ASP A 50 -27.47 -6.51 0.15
CA ASP A 50 -26.54 -6.19 1.23
C ASP A 50 -25.62 -5.05 0.71
N GLU A 51 -26.18 -3.83 0.59
CA GLU A 51 -25.48 -2.63 0.11
C GLU A 51 -24.58 -2.11 1.21
N ARG A 52 -23.54 -2.88 1.53
CA ARG A 52 -22.42 -2.32 2.27
C ARG A 52 -21.86 -1.16 1.43
N PRO A 53 -21.72 0.06 2.00
CA PRO A 53 -21.23 1.19 1.23
C PRO A 53 -19.85 0.87 0.66
N ALA A 54 -19.69 1.07 -0.65
CA ALA A 54 -18.38 0.90 -1.29
C ALA A 54 -17.36 1.83 -0.63
N THR A 55 -16.17 1.29 -0.37
CA THR A 55 -15.06 2.10 0.13
C THR A 55 -14.09 2.39 -1.01
N PHE A 56 -13.38 3.50 -0.93
CA PHE A 56 -12.48 3.95 -1.99
C PHE A 56 -11.22 4.57 -1.40
N SER A 57 -10.20 4.66 -2.24
CA SER A 57 -8.88 5.10 -1.81
C SER A 57 -8.75 6.62 -1.64
N HIS A 58 -9.80 7.45 -1.79
CA HIS A 58 -9.68 8.91 -1.82
C HIS A 58 -9.95 9.52 -0.45
N PHE A 59 -9.01 10.35 0.00
CA PHE A 59 -9.01 10.97 1.31
C PHE A 59 -8.68 12.46 1.20
N GLN A 60 -9.07 13.23 2.20
CA GLN A 60 -8.73 14.64 2.35
C GLN A 60 -8.30 14.93 3.78
N LEU A 61 -7.59 16.04 3.95
CA LEU A 61 -7.16 16.53 5.25
C LEU A 61 -8.37 16.78 6.15
N ALA A 62 -8.37 16.14 7.30
CA ALA A 62 -9.36 16.28 8.35
C ALA A 62 -8.68 16.58 9.69
N ARG A 63 -9.48 16.98 10.68
CA ARG A 63 -9.01 17.19 12.05
C ARG A 63 -9.75 16.24 12.98
N CYS A 64 -9.00 15.46 13.75
CA CYS A 64 -9.54 14.52 14.74
C CYS A 64 -8.82 14.74 16.07
N GLY A 65 -9.54 15.02 17.16
CA GLY A 65 -8.93 15.18 18.48
C GLY A 65 -7.89 16.31 18.59
N GLY A 66 -7.91 17.29 17.69
CA GLY A 66 -6.92 18.37 17.65
C GLY A 66 -5.76 18.15 16.68
N GLU A 67 -5.53 16.91 16.23
CA GLU A 67 -4.48 16.51 15.28
C GLU A 67 -4.99 16.48 13.83
N TYR A 68 -4.07 16.64 12.88
CA TYR A 68 -4.35 16.48 11.46
C TYR A 68 -4.21 15.02 11.04
N THR A 69 -5.19 14.54 10.28
CA THR A 69 -5.21 13.18 9.73
C THR A 69 -5.92 13.19 8.37
N LEU A 70 -6.00 12.03 7.73
CA LEU A 70 -6.77 11.84 6.50
C LEU A 70 -8.11 11.18 6.80
N SER A 71 -9.20 11.77 6.30
CA SER A 71 -10.53 11.16 6.30
C SER A 71 -10.92 10.79 4.88
N MET A 72 -11.56 9.63 4.72
CA MET A 72 -12.13 9.23 3.44
C MET A 72 -13.16 10.28 3.00
N VAL A 73 -13.13 10.64 1.72
CA VAL A 73 -14.11 11.59 1.17
C VAL A 73 -15.49 10.95 1.10
N SER A 74 -16.54 11.71 0.82
CA SER A 74 -17.88 11.14 0.58
C SER A 74 -17.96 10.44 -0.77
N SER A 75 -18.90 9.50 -0.95
CA SER A 75 -19.13 8.84 -2.25
C SER A 75 -19.42 9.87 -3.35
N ALA A 76 -20.22 10.90 -3.05
CA ALA A 76 -20.50 11.98 -4.00
C ALA A 76 -19.24 12.75 -4.42
N ALA A 77 -18.37 13.11 -3.46
CA ALA A 77 -17.10 13.77 -3.75
C ALA A 77 -16.17 12.87 -4.58
N TYR A 78 -16.09 11.58 -4.23
CA TYR A 78 -15.36 10.60 -5.02
C TYR A 78 -15.88 10.54 -6.47
N GLN A 79 -17.18 10.45 -6.68
CA GLN A 79 -17.76 10.41 -8.03
C GLN A 79 -17.46 11.66 -8.86
N ALA A 80 -17.43 12.84 -8.24
CA ALA A 80 -17.14 14.10 -8.92
C ALA A 80 -15.70 14.12 -9.49
N GLU A 81 -14.73 13.63 -8.72
CA GLU A 81 -13.28 13.65 -9.02
C GLU A 81 -12.81 12.52 -9.95
N ARG A 82 -13.67 11.55 -10.25
CA ARG A 82 -13.29 10.41 -11.12
C ARG A 82 -13.05 10.88 -12.56
N ARG A 83 -11.82 10.68 -13.03
CA ARG A 83 -11.42 10.87 -14.43
C ARG A 83 -12.17 9.96 -15.41
N HIS A 84 -12.50 8.73 -14.98
CA HIS A 84 -13.16 7.72 -15.82
C HIS A 84 -14.54 7.39 -15.27
N ARG A 85 -15.52 8.26 -15.54
CA ARG A 85 -16.89 8.14 -15.01
C ARG A 85 -17.64 6.87 -15.43
N GLY A 86 -17.30 6.30 -16.60
CA GLY A 86 -17.93 5.08 -17.11
C GLY A 86 -17.32 3.76 -16.62
N GLY A 87 -16.22 3.79 -15.85
CA GLY A 87 -15.62 2.56 -15.30
C GLY A 87 -16.35 2.07 -14.05
N LEU A 88 -16.17 0.81 -13.69
CA LEU A 88 -16.58 0.31 -12.37
C LEU A 88 -15.76 1.00 -11.26
N ILE A 89 -16.40 1.22 -10.11
CA ILE A 89 -15.70 1.67 -8.90
C ILE A 89 -14.83 0.51 -8.41
N LYS A 90 -13.59 0.82 -8.06
CA LYS A 90 -12.72 -0.15 -7.39
C LYS A 90 -13.08 -0.15 -5.91
N ASP A 91 -14.02 -1.01 -5.52
CA ASP A 91 -14.41 -1.16 -4.12
C ASP A 91 -13.21 -1.66 -3.30
N ARG A 92 -12.93 -0.99 -2.19
CA ARG A 92 -11.85 -1.29 -1.26
C ARG A 92 -12.35 -1.89 0.03
N SER A 93 -13.60 -2.37 0.08
CA SER A 93 -14.24 -2.81 1.33
C SER A 93 -13.52 -3.98 2.00
N GLN A 94 -12.71 -4.71 1.22
CA GLN A 94 -11.83 -5.78 1.65
C GLN A 94 -10.38 -5.34 1.90
N SER A 95 -10.05 -4.07 1.65
CA SER A 95 -8.78 -3.46 2.04
C SER A 95 -8.86 -2.96 3.48
N ILE A 96 -7.81 -3.21 4.26
CA ILE A 96 -7.56 -2.46 5.49
C ILE A 96 -6.81 -1.18 5.09
N LEU A 97 -7.44 -0.02 5.34
CA LEU A 97 -6.86 1.28 5.06
C LEU A 97 -6.16 1.81 6.32
N PRO A 98 -4.85 2.13 6.25
CA PRO A 98 -4.11 2.59 7.42
C PRO A 98 -4.61 3.96 7.90
N TRP A 99 -4.47 4.20 9.19
CA TRP A 99 -4.51 5.56 9.72
C TRP A 99 -3.25 6.30 9.29
N VAL A 100 -3.40 7.54 8.82
CA VAL A 100 -2.31 8.31 8.23
C VAL A 100 -2.04 9.53 9.08
N GLN A 101 -0.78 9.66 9.51
CA GLN A 101 -0.34 10.83 10.27
C GLN A 101 -0.04 12.01 9.34
N VAL A 102 -0.56 13.19 9.68
CA VAL A 102 -0.24 14.45 8.99
C VAL A 102 0.38 15.43 9.98
N TYR A 103 1.58 15.91 9.69
CA TYR A 103 2.33 16.82 10.55
C TYR A 103 1.83 18.26 10.42
N HIS A 104 1.84 19.02 11.51
CA HIS A 104 1.59 20.46 11.45
C HIS A 104 2.91 21.22 11.32
N SER A 105 3.07 22.01 10.25
CA SER A 105 4.10 23.06 10.12
C SER A 105 5.54 22.65 10.46
N LYS A 106 5.95 21.40 10.22
CA LYS A 106 7.30 20.92 10.54
C LYS A 106 8.24 21.19 9.36
N LYS A 107 9.17 22.14 9.53
CA LYS A 107 10.24 22.42 8.56
C LYS A 107 11.38 21.40 8.71
N GLY A 108 12.11 21.15 7.62
CA GLY A 108 13.32 20.31 7.63
C GLY A 108 13.04 18.80 7.64
N LEU A 109 11.87 18.37 7.17
CA LEU A 109 11.60 16.96 6.88
C LEU A 109 11.94 16.66 5.43
N ASP A 110 12.87 15.75 5.19
CA ASP A 110 13.17 15.24 3.86
C ASP A 110 11.96 14.49 3.29
N TYR A 111 11.75 14.54 1.97
CA TYR A 111 10.60 13.90 1.31
C TYR A 111 9.24 14.32 1.90
N SER A 112 9.10 15.61 2.23
CA SER A 112 7.83 16.17 2.71
C SER A 112 6.97 16.69 1.56
N PHE A 113 5.66 16.47 1.65
CA PHE A 113 4.68 17.01 0.72
C PHE A 113 3.59 17.76 1.48
N GLN A 114 3.32 19.00 1.04
CA GLN A 114 2.30 19.84 1.66
C GLN A 114 0.92 19.49 1.13
N ILE A 115 -0.05 19.44 2.03
CA ILE A 115 -1.45 19.19 1.70
C ILE A 115 -2.34 20.17 2.45
N ASP A 116 -3.48 20.46 1.86
CA ASP A 116 -4.56 21.23 2.48
C ASP A 116 -5.88 20.46 2.42
N ARG A 117 -6.98 21.12 2.78
CA ARG A 117 -8.33 20.52 2.75
C ARG A 117 -8.87 20.23 1.34
N THR A 118 -8.27 20.83 0.31
CA THR A 118 -8.67 20.64 -1.09
C THR A 118 -7.87 19.51 -1.75
N THR A 119 -6.69 19.22 -1.20
CA THR A 119 -5.79 18.20 -1.72
C THR A 119 -6.39 16.81 -1.54
N THR A 120 -6.61 16.12 -2.65
CA THR A 120 -7.03 14.71 -2.64
C THR A 120 -5.82 13.81 -2.51
N VAL A 121 -5.79 12.99 -1.47
CA VAL A 121 -4.75 11.97 -1.23
C VAL A 121 -5.32 10.59 -1.54
N LYS A 122 -4.58 9.76 -2.26
CA LYS A 122 -4.93 8.35 -2.42
C LYS A 122 -4.19 7.47 -1.42
N VAL A 123 -4.93 6.72 -0.61
CA VAL A 123 -4.36 5.79 0.37
C VAL A 123 -4.41 4.37 -0.17
N ALA A 124 -3.25 3.73 -0.27
CA ALA A 124 -3.11 2.30 -0.54
C ALA A 124 -3.28 1.53 0.77
N GLY A 125 -4.38 0.78 0.85
CA GLY A 125 -4.58 -0.23 1.90
C GLY A 125 -3.87 -1.54 1.55
N PHE A 126 -3.97 -2.50 2.47
CA PHE A 126 -3.49 -3.86 2.27
C PHE A 126 -4.64 -4.88 2.37
N ASN A 127 -4.41 -6.05 1.81
CA ASN A 127 -5.37 -7.16 1.79
C ASN A 127 -4.86 -8.30 2.67
N CYS A 128 -5.64 -8.73 3.66
CA CYS A 128 -5.29 -9.81 4.58
C CYS A 128 -6.26 -11.01 4.53
N SER A 129 -7.28 -10.94 3.68
CA SER A 129 -8.47 -11.79 3.79
C SER A 129 -8.84 -12.49 2.48
N VAL A 130 -8.39 -11.97 1.33
CA VAL A 130 -8.75 -12.53 0.02
C VAL A 130 -7.48 -12.99 -0.69
N PRO A 131 -7.47 -14.15 -1.35
CA PRO A 131 -6.35 -14.54 -2.21
C PRO A 131 -6.03 -13.47 -3.27
N ASN A 132 -4.75 -13.28 -3.57
CA ASN A 132 -4.35 -12.33 -4.60
C ASN A 132 -4.49 -12.95 -5.99
N ASP A 133 -5.10 -12.20 -6.91
CA ASP A 133 -5.28 -12.54 -8.32
C ASP A 133 -5.42 -11.26 -9.17
N GLY A 134 -5.67 -11.41 -10.48
CA GLY A 134 -5.90 -10.28 -11.40
C GLY A 134 -7.04 -9.34 -10.99
N GLY A 135 -8.08 -9.86 -10.34
CA GLY A 135 -9.23 -9.13 -9.85
C GLY A 135 -8.95 -8.37 -8.56
N THR A 136 -8.12 -8.90 -7.67
CA THR A 136 -7.87 -8.32 -6.32
C THR A 136 -6.65 -7.41 -6.24
N ARG A 137 -5.91 -7.19 -7.33
CA ARG A 137 -4.73 -6.27 -7.43
C ARG A 137 -4.97 -4.88 -6.88
N HIS A 138 -6.21 -4.41 -6.98
CA HIS A 138 -6.59 -3.11 -6.46
C HIS A 138 -6.55 -3.09 -4.93
N LEU A 139 -6.84 -4.18 -4.21
CA LEU A 139 -6.97 -4.18 -2.75
C LEU A 139 -5.67 -3.83 -2.00
N TYR A 140 -4.50 -4.05 -2.61
CA TYR A 140 -3.19 -3.78 -2.03
C TYR A 140 -2.39 -2.69 -2.76
N SER A 141 -3.04 -1.92 -3.65
CA SER A 141 -2.36 -0.83 -4.36
C SER A 141 -3.27 0.34 -4.72
N ALA A 142 -2.72 1.54 -4.77
CA ALA A 142 -3.37 2.73 -5.32
C ALA A 142 -2.43 3.42 -6.31
N GLY A 143 -2.98 4.21 -7.24
CA GLY A 143 -2.16 4.91 -8.22
C GLY A 143 -2.88 6.07 -8.88
N THR A 144 -2.11 6.94 -9.54
CA THR A 144 -2.62 8.08 -10.28
C THR A 144 -1.70 8.49 -11.42
N SER A 145 -2.26 9.28 -12.33
CA SER A 145 -1.56 10.01 -13.40
C SER A 145 -1.99 11.48 -13.40
N GLN A 146 -2.44 11.97 -12.24
CA GLN A 146 -2.83 13.36 -12.02
C GLN A 146 -1.74 14.05 -11.20
N VAL A 147 -1.44 15.29 -11.56
CA VAL A 147 -0.55 16.17 -10.80
C VAL A 147 -1.16 16.51 -9.43
N ASN A 148 -0.32 16.77 -8.44
CA ASN A 148 -0.66 17.18 -7.08
C ASN A 148 -1.62 16.24 -6.33
N MET A 149 -1.69 14.98 -6.76
CA MET A 149 -2.50 13.95 -6.12
C MET A 149 -1.58 12.88 -5.52
N PRO A 150 -1.12 13.06 -4.27
CA PRO A 150 -0.22 12.11 -3.64
C PRO A 150 -0.90 10.75 -3.46
N VAL A 151 -0.12 9.69 -3.66
CA VAL A 151 -0.50 8.31 -3.38
C VAL A 151 0.40 7.80 -2.27
N ILE A 152 -0.15 7.28 -1.18
CA ILE A 152 0.61 6.95 0.03
C ILE A 152 0.15 5.62 0.66
N ALA A 153 1.02 5.02 1.46
CA ALA A 153 0.73 3.95 2.41
C ALA A 153 1.41 4.28 3.74
N ASP A 154 0.77 3.93 4.87
CA ASP A 154 1.27 4.21 6.22
C ASP A 154 1.09 2.98 7.13
N ASN A 155 1.59 3.02 8.36
CA ASN A 155 1.61 1.92 9.32
C ASN A 155 2.32 0.66 8.79
N MET A 156 3.44 0.88 8.13
CA MET A 156 4.25 -0.15 7.46
C MET A 156 5.11 -0.96 8.45
N SER A 157 4.55 -1.38 9.60
CA SER A 157 5.28 -2.11 10.64
C SER A 157 5.88 -3.41 10.10
N ALA A 158 5.09 -4.47 9.97
CA ALA A 158 5.55 -5.71 9.34
C ALA A 158 5.43 -5.65 7.80
N CYS A 159 4.48 -4.88 7.29
CA CYS A 159 4.23 -4.71 5.86
C CYS A 159 5.39 -4.00 5.14
N ILE A 160 5.51 -4.22 3.83
CA ILE A 160 6.46 -3.51 2.96
C ILE A 160 5.71 -2.65 1.96
N ALA A 161 6.13 -1.39 1.83
CA ALA A 161 5.56 -0.45 0.88
C ALA A 161 6.49 -0.35 -0.31
N VAL A 162 5.91 -0.32 -1.50
CA VAL A 162 6.61 -0.04 -2.75
C VAL A 162 6.00 1.20 -3.36
N ALA A 163 6.75 2.28 -3.44
CA ALA A 163 6.37 3.43 -4.25
C ALA A 163 7.08 3.35 -5.60
N CYS A 164 6.30 3.33 -6.67
CA CYS A 164 6.78 3.40 -8.04
C CYS A 164 6.50 4.79 -8.60
N ALA A 165 7.52 5.43 -9.15
CA ALA A 165 7.42 6.72 -9.81
C ALA A 165 7.94 6.60 -11.24
N ALA A 166 7.15 7.06 -12.21
CA ALA A 166 7.44 6.98 -13.62
C ALA A 166 7.24 8.35 -14.28
N GLU A 167 8.29 8.86 -14.91
CA GLU A 167 8.31 10.17 -15.58
C GLU A 167 8.29 9.96 -17.10
N ASN A 168 7.57 10.84 -17.79
CA ASN A 168 7.64 10.92 -19.25
C ASN A 168 8.70 11.97 -19.59
N VAL A 169 9.88 11.52 -20.02
CA VAL A 169 11.02 12.37 -20.31
C VAL A 169 11.21 12.40 -21.82
N ASP A 170 11.16 13.59 -22.39
CA ASP A 170 11.43 13.80 -23.81
C ASP A 170 12.89 13.44 -24.10
N ALA A 171 13.09 12.55 -25.08
CA ALA A 171 14.41 11.96 -25.34
C ALA A 171 15.42 12.96 -25.93
N ASP A 172 14.93 13.99 -26.63
CA ASP A 172 15.77 14.96 -27.33
C ASP A 172 16.19 16.11 -26.41
N THR A 173 15.27 16.55 -25.55
CA THR A 173 15.44 17.73 -24.69
C THR A 173 15.75 17.39 -23.23
N GLY A 174 15.40 16.18 -22.77
CA GLY A 174 15.45 15.78 -21.36
C GLY A 174 14.37 16.43 -20.50
N GLU A 175 13.41 17.16 -21.09
CA GLU A 175 12.33 17.81 -20.37
C GLU A 175 11.25 16.80 -19.94
N ARG A 176 10.60 17.08 -18.81
CA ARG A 176 9.50 16.28 -18.30
C ARG A 176 8.18 16.75 -18.91
N ILE A 177 7.55 15.87 -19.66
CA ILE A 177 6.30 16.15 -20.39
C ILE A 177 5.12 15.41 -19.73
N PRO A 178 3.86 15.77 -20.05
CA PRO A 178 2.70 15.09 -19.50
C PRO A 178 2.71 13.57 -19.79
N GLY A 179 2.23 12.79 -18.82
CA GLY A 179 2.15 11.32 -18.95
C GLY A 179 2.74 10.54 -17.78
N ALA A 180 3.32 11.23 -16.80
CA ALA A 180 3.85 10.63 -15.58
C ALA A 180 2.80 9.79 -14.82
N LYS A 181 3.29 8.78 -14.10
CA LYS A 181 2.48 7.84 -13.33
C LYS A 181 3.13 7.54 -12.00
N VAL A 182 2.32 7.47 -10.95
CA VAL A 182 2.76 6.98 -9.64
C VAL A 182 1.82 5.89 -9.14
N ARG A 183 2.38 4.90 -8.46
CA ARG A 183 1.65 3.80 -7.82
C ARG A 183 2.32 3.42 -6.52
N VAL A 184 1.52 3.20 -5.49
CA VAL A 184 1.99 2.65 -4.21
C VAL A 184 1.32 1.31 -3.98
N PHE A 185 2.13 0.33 -3.60
CA PHE A 185 1.70 -0.98 -3.11
C PHE A 185 1.92 -1.04 -1.60
N HIS A 186 0.95 -1.58 -0.87
CA HIS A 186 1.05 -1.87 0.56
C HIS A 186 0.93 -3.38 0.73
N LEU A 187 2.07 -4.04 0.94
CA LEU A 187 2.19 -5.48 0.83
C LEU A 187 2.31 -6.11 2.21
N LEU A 188 1.46 -7.10 2.48
CA LEU A 188 1.68 -7.99 3.62
C LEU A 188 2.91 -8.86 3.38
N PRO A 189 3.59 -9.30 4.45
CA PRO A 189 4.70 -10.21 4.33
C PRO A 189 4.32 -11.52 3.64
N PHE A 190 5.15 -11.95 2.69
CA PHE A 190 4.94 -13.12 1.84
C PHE A 190 4.96 -14.46 2.59
N ARG A 191 5.24 -14.45 3.91
CA ARG A 191 5.01 -15.62 4.77
C ARG A 191 3.52 -16.01 4.84
N ARG A 192 2.60 -15.10 4.50
CA ARG A 192 1.18 -15.40 4.29
C ARG A 192 0.96 -16.03 2.91
N GLU A 193 1.41 -17.26 2.75
CA GLU A 193 1.30 -18.03 1.49
C GLU A 193 -0.16 -18.22 1.05
N ASP A 194 -1.11 -18.23 1.99
CA ASP A 194 -2.55 -18.27 1.73
C ASP A 194 -3.05 -17.08 0.89
N LEU A 195 -2.29 -15.98 0.87
CA LEU A 195 -2.59 -14.81 0.07
C LEU A 195 -1.88 -14.82 -1.29
N VAL A 196 -1.23 -15.90 -1.70
CA VAL A 196 -0.70 -16.05 -3.07
C VAL A 196 0.34 -14.95 -3.40
N PRO A 197 1.45 -14.84 -2.65
CA PRO A 197 2.46 -13.77 -2.80
C PRO A 197 3.09 -13.70 -4.21
N GLU A 198 3.12 -14.80 -4.95
CA GLU A 198 3.57 -14.86 -6.34
C GLU A 198 2.70 -14.02 -7.28
N GLU A 199 1.38 -13.95 -7.03
CA GLU A 199 0.45 -13.10 -7.79
C GLU A 199 0.65 -11.62 -7.46
N VAL A 200 1.07 -11.31 -6.23
CA VAL A 200 1.47 -9.95 -5.84
C VAL A 200 2.73 -9.55 -6.59
N LEU A 201 3.76 -10.39 -6.59
CA LEU A 201 4.99 -10.16 -7.34
C LEU A 201 4.73 -10.02 -8.84
N ALA A 202 3.87 -10.88 -9.40
CA ALA A 202 3.43 -10.78 -10.79
C ALA A 202 2.71 -9.45 -11.06
N SER A 203 1.80 -9.02 -10.17
CA SER A 203 1.12 -7.73 -10.31
C SER A 203 2.08 -6.54 -10.26
N VAL A 204 3.12 -6.56 -9.41
CA VAL A 204 4.14 -5.52 -9.37
C VAL A 204 4.94 -5.56 -10.67
N ARG A 205 5.41 -6.73 -11.09
CA ARG A 205 6.16 -6.94 -12.34
C ARG A 205 5.40 -6.44 -13.57
N ASP A 206 4.13 -6.83 -13.71
CA ASP A 206 3.26 -6.41 -14.82
C ASP A 206 3.17 -4.89 -14.88
N TYR A 207 2.97 -4.23 -13.72
CA TYR A 207 2.92 -2.78 -13.66
C TYR A 207 4.24 -2.14 -14.12
N LEU A 208 5.38 -2.65 -13.66
CA LEU A 208 6.70 -2.15 -14.08
C LEU A 208 6.89 -2.30 -15.59
N ARG A 209 6.66 -3.51 -16.13
CA ARG A 209 6.84 -3.80 -17.56
C ARG A 209 5.93 -2.96 -18.44
N THR A 210 4.63 -2.94 -18.16
CA THR A 210 3.67 -2.12 -18.91
C THR A 210 4.00 -0.63 -18.86
N THR A 211 4.54 -0.14 -17.75
CA THR A 211 4.92 1.27 -17.61
C THR A 211 6.20 1.59 -18.41
N LYS A 212 7.19 0.69 -18.41
CA LYS A 212 8.39 0.80 -19.27
C LYS A 212 8.06 0.71 -20.76
N GLU A 213 7.16 -0.20 -21.15
CA GLU A 213 6.70 -0.38 -22.53
C GLU A 213 6.02 0.89 -23.08
N GLN A 214 5.49 1.74 -22.20
CA GLN A 214 4.96 3.06 -22.56
C GLN A 214 6.04 4.13 -22.74
N GLY A 215 7.32 3.77 -22.64
CA GLY A 215 8.46 4.67 -22.78
C GLY A 215 8.76 5.52 -21.54
N LEU A 216 8.15 5.21 -20.39
CA LEU A 216 8.33 5.99 -19.17
C LEU A 216 9.59 5.57 -18.41
N THR A 217 10.35 6.55 -17.94
CA THR A 217 11.53 6.35 -17.09
C THR A 217 11.08 6.11 -15.66
N MET A 218 11.42 4.94 -15.11
CA MET A 218 10.93 4.50 -13.81
C MET A 218 12.02 4.45 -12.73
N ARG A 219 11.59 4.70 -11.50
CA ARG A 219 12.34 4.46 -10.27
C ARG A 219 11.39 3.97 -9.17
N VAL A 220 11.95 3.29 -8.19
CA VAL A 220 11.19 2.77 -7.04
C VAL A 220 11.82 3.16 -5.72
N ALA A 221 11.01 3.18 -4.67
CA ALA A 221 11.44 3.33 -3.29
C ALA A 221 10.78 2.26 -2.44
N LEU A 222 11.49 1.81 -1.41
CA LEU A 222 11.06 0.78 -0.48
C LEU A 222 11.08 1.29 0.96
N HIS A 223 10.04 0.95 1.74
CA HIS A 223 9.94 1.32 3.14
C HIS A 223 9.15 0.30 3.95
N GLY A 224 9.48 0.17 5.24
CA GLY A 224 8.72 -0.63 6.21
C GLY A 224 9.37 -1.97 6.55
N GLY A 225 8.57 -2.87 7.10
CA GLY A 225 9.04 -4.16 7.57
C GLY A 225 9.69 -4.09 8.94
N ASN A 226 9.68 -5.25 9.61
CA ASN A 226 10.26 -5.37 10.95
C ASN A 226 11.78 -5.23 10.86
N THR A 227 12.36 -4.47 11.78
CA THR A 227 13.82 -4.32 11.93
C THR A 227 14.48 -5.60 12.44
N GLU A 228 13.70 -6.50 13.05
CA GLU A 228 14.14 -7.77 13.64
C GLU A 228 13.38 -8.96 13.06
N GLY A 229 14.09 -10.07 12.86
CA GLY A 229 13.55 -11.35 12.40
C GLY A 229 13.21 -11.41 10.91
N ASP A 230 13.01 -12.63 10.41
CA ASP A 230 12.87 -12.89 8.97
C ASP A 230 11.45 -12.72 8.42
N PHE A 231 10.54 -12.09 9.18
CA PHE A 231 9.14 -12.01 8.77
C PHE A 231 8.98 -11.14 7.51
N SER A 232 9.59 -9.96 7.51
CA SER A 232 9.54 -9.00 6.41
C SER A 232 10.73 -9.11 5.44
N VAL A 233 11.85 -9.69 5.90
CA VAL A 233 13.13 -9.72 5.16
C VAL A 233 13.00 -10.45 3.83
N SER A 234 12.36 -11.63 3.80
CA SER A 234 12.16 -12.39 2.55
C SER A 234 11.34 -11.62 1.52
N THR A 235 10.35 -10.84 1.99
CA THR A 235 9.50 -10.00 1.14
C THR A 235 10.32 -8.87 0.53
N ALA A 236 11.09 -8.16 1.34
CA ALA A 236 11.97 -7.08 0.88
C ALA A 236 13.04 -7.60 -0.10
N GLN A 237 13.63 -8.78 0.15
CA GLN A 237 14.60 -9.40 -0.75
C GLN A 237 13.97 -9.79 -2.10
N ALA A 238 12.78 -10.39 -2.10
CA ALA A 238 12.08 -10.75 -3.33
C ALA A 238 11.75 -9.53 -4.19
N LEU A 239 11.31 -8.42 -3.57
CA LEU A 239 11.06 -7.15 -4.26
C LEU A 239 12.33 -6.55 -4.85
N LYS A 240 13.44 -6.56 -4.10
CA LYS A 240 14.75 -6.10 -4.60
C LYS A 240 15.25 -6.93 -5.78
N GLY A 241 15.10 -8.26 -5.70
CA GLY A 241 15.40 -9.15 -6.82
C GLY A 241 14.57 -8.81 -8.05
N LEU A 242 13.26 -8.63 -7.87
CA LEU A 242 12.37 -8.21 -8.96
C LEU A 242 12.82 -6.90 -9.62
N PHE A 243 13.17 -5.86 -8.84
CA PHE A 243 13.59 -4.58 -9.42
C PHE A 243 14.93 -4.69 -10.15
N ALA A 244 15.87 -5.46 -9.60
CA ALA A 244 17.14 -5.73 -10.27
C ALA A 244 16.94 -6.46 -11.60
N ASP A 245 16.10 -7.50 -11.62
CA ASP A 245 15.77 -8.27 -12.83
C ASP A 245 15.09 -7.41 -13.91
N GLU A 246 14.22 -6.48 -13.50
CA GLU A 246 13.56 -5.55 -14.40
C GLU A 246 14.42 -4.31 -14.74
N GLY A 247 15.64 -4.22 -14.20
CA GLY A 247 16.56 -3.09 -14.41
C GLY A 247 16.00 -1.75 -13.93
N ILE A 248 15.22 -1.76 -12.85
CA ILE A 248 14.62 -0.56 -12.26
C ILE A 248 15.49 -0.04 -11.11
N PRO A 249 15.93 1.23 -11.16
CA PRO A 249 16.72 1.81 -10.08
C PRO A 249 15.89 1.98 -8.81
N LEU A 250 16.49 1.61 -7.68
CA LEU A 250 15.98 1.85 -6.34
C LEU A 250 16.58 3.17 -5.83
N GLU A 251 15.74 4.17 -5.60
CA GLU A 251 16.18 5.47 -5.09
C GLU A 251 16.63 5.39 -3.64
N PHE A 252 15.87 4.66 -2.81
CA PHE A 252 16.26 4.32 -1.45
C PHE A 252 15.61 3.02 -1.00
N ASP A 253 16.28 2.34 -0.06
CA ASP A 253 15.81 1.16 0.65
C ASP A 253 15.80 1.42 2.15
N GLU A 254 14.63 1.73 2.70
CA GLU A 254 14.41 1.86 4.14
C GLU A 254 13.59 0.68 4.68
N THR A 255 13.92 -0.54 4.22
CA THR A 255 13.25 -1.75 4.70
C THR A 255 14.04 -2.51 5.75
N CYS A 256 13.32 -3.12 6.69
CA CYS A 256 13.85 -4.02 7.70
C CYS A 256 15.03 -3.40 8.47
N ALA A 257 16.22 -4.02 8.44
CA ALA A 257 17.41 -3.51 9.13
C ALA A 257 17.86 -2.11 8.68
N ASN A 258 17.47 -1.67 7.48
CA ASN A 258 17.78 -0.32 6.97
C ASN A 258 16.75 0.74 7.42
N ARG A 259 15.67 0.32 8.07
CA ARG A 259 14.61 1.22 8.50
C ARG A 259 15.07 2.04 9.70
N THR A 260 15.04 3.36 9.56
CA THR A 260 15.49 4.30 10.60
C THR A 260 14.35 5.06 11.26
N SER A 261 13.13 4.98 10.70
CA SER A 261 11.97 5.72 11.20
C SER A 261 10.64 5.06 10.84
N GLU A 262 9.62 5.34 11.66
CA GLU A 262 8.23 4.95 11.43
C GLU A 262 7.52 6.06 10.63
N THR A 263 7.75 6.10 9.33
CA THR A 263 7.10 7.05 8.40
C THR A 263 6.18 6.34 7.41
N LEU A 264 5.33 7.11 6.73
CA LEU A 264 4.64 6.65 5.53
C LEU A 264 5.62 6.50 4.36
N LEU A 265 5.16 5.88 3.28
CA LEU A 265 5.79 5.94 1.97
C LEU A 265 4.76 6.29 0.90
N GLY A 266 5.13 7.20 0.00
CA GLY A 266 4.29 7.54 -1.13
C GLY A 266 5.03 8.16 -2.29
N ALA A 267 4.26 8.59 -3.28
CA ALA A 267 4.75 9.32 -4.44
C ALA A 267 3.68 10.29 -4.95
N VAL A 268 4.12 11.37 -5.58
CA VAL A 268 3.28 12.39 -6.22
C VAL A 268 3.90 12.80 -7.56
N ILE A 269 3.05 13.29 -8.46
CA ILE A 269 3.47 13.98 -9.69
C ILE A 269 3.30 15.48 -9.42
N LEU A 270 4.32 16.28 -9.64
CA LEU A 270 4.29 17.74 -9.44
C LEU A 270 3.80 18.45 -10.71
N ASP A 271 3.56 19.77 -10.60
CA ASP A 271 3.06 20.60 -11.71
C ASP A 271 3.99 20.63 -12.94
N ASP A 272 5.29 20.41 -12.73
CA ASP A 272 6.30 20.32 -13.80
C ASP A 272 6.42 18.90 -14.40
N ASN A 273 5.47 18.00 -14.11
CA ASN A 273 5.46 16.59 -14.47
C ASN A 273 6.60 15.74 -13.88
N SER A 274 7.43 16.30 -13.00
CA SER A 274 8.35 15.50 -12.20
C SER A 274 7.61 14.68 -11.17
N THR A 275 8.28 13.64 -10.68
CA THR A 275 7.77 12.83 -9.58
C THR A 275 8.56 13.10 -8.32
N HIS A 276 7.93 12.89 -7.16
CA HIS A 276 8.60 13.02 -5.87
C HIS A 276 8.12 11.91 -4.94
N PHE A 277 9.06 11.23 -4.25
CA PHE A 277 8.70 10.31 -3.18
C PHE A 277 8.34 11.07 -1.91
N ILE A 278 7.46 10.51 -1.10
CA ILE A 278 6.92 11.16 0.09
C ILE A 278 7.16 10.24 1.29
N LYS A 279 7.70 10.80 2.37
CA LYS A 279 7.78 10.18 3.69
C LYS A 279 6.96 10.94 4.74
N HIS A 280 6.59 12.18 4.47
CA HIS A 280 5.81 12.99 5.39
C HIS A 280 4.75 13.82 4.66
N LEU A 281 3.52 13.77 5.14
CA LEU A 281 2.49 14.73 4.76
C LEU A 281 2.46 15.87 5.78
N VAL A 282 2.42 17.10 5.29
CA VAL A 282 2.43 18.31 6.12
C VAL A 282 1.20 19.13 5.82
N ALA A 283 0.39 19.42 6.84
CA ALA A 283 -0.77 20.29 6.71
C ALA A 283 -0.33 21.74 6.53
N GLN A 284 -0.86 22.39 5.49
CA GLN A 284 -0.74 23.82 5.22
C GLN A 284 -1.79 24.64 5.98
#